data_AF-A0A353WFR0-F1
#
_entry.id   AF-A0A353WFR0-F1
#
_cell.length_a   1.000
_cell.length_b   1.000
_cell.length_c   1.000
_cell.angle_alpha   90.00
_cell.angle_beta   90.00
_cell.angle_gamma   90.00
#
_symmetry.space_group_name_H-M   'P 1'
#
loop_
_entity.id
_entity.type
_entity.pdbx_description
1 polymer ?
#
loop_
_entity_poly.entity_id
_entity_poly.type
_entity_poly.pdbx_seq_one_letter_code
_entity_poly.pdbx_strand_id
1 'polypeptide(L)'
;MEELKKGEKLKIKFNISSIRSYEISCLIKWIESDRISLIYPENDQSLTKYLHEGKEVEVVVYSDKGIFAFDSIVMDSPFSRDFIIEYPEEKTKIQRREYVRAPIRTEFVLTKAEYTVKSQTINIGGGGVRFTSDKEFKIS
;
A
#
# COMPACT_ATOMS: atom_id res chain seq x y z
N MET A 1 4.22 -20.30 2.43
CA MET A 1 5.15 -19.15 2.37
C MET A 1 4.31 -17.89 2.39
N GLU A 2 4.27 -17.15 3.49
CA GLU A 2 3.28 -16.07 3.70
C GLU A 2 3.51 -14.88 2.75
N GLU A 3 2.43 -14.40 2.14
CA GLU A 3 2.42 -13.27 1.19
C GLU A 3 2.33 -11.91 1.89
N LEU A 4 1.90 -11.94 3.15
CA LEU A 4 1.66 -10.81 4.03
C LEU A 4 2.47 -11.00 5.30
N LYS A 5 2.94 -9.91 5.90
CA LYS A 5 3.70 -9.95 7.16
C LYS A 5 3.14 -8.95 8.18
N LYS A 6 3.28 -9.30 9.46
CA LYS A 6 3.03 -8.38 10.57
C LYS A 6 3.84 -7.09 10.39
N GLY A 7 3.20 -5.95 10.64
CA GLY A 7 3.78 -4.62 10.51
C GLY A 7 3.76 -4.03 9.10
N GLU A 8 3.35 -4.79 8.09
CA GLU A 8 3.15 -4.24 6.76
C GLU A 8 1.93 -3.31 6.71
N LYS A 9 1.99 -2.31 5.83
CA LYS A 9 0.87 -1.43 5.54
C LYS A 9 -0.01 -2.07 4.49
N LEU A 10 -1.32 -2.04 4.74
CA LEU A 10 -2.32 -2.31 3.73
C LEU A 10 -3.28 -1.15 3.60
N LYS A 11 -4.00 -1.13 2.50
CA LYS A 11 -5.05 -0.16 2.23
C LYS A 11 -6.40 -0.84 2.22
N ILE A 12 -7.37 -0.22 2.88
CA ILE A 12 -8.76 -0.65 2.88
C ILE A 12 -9.57 0.40 2.12
N LYS A 13 -10.22 -0.03 1.04
CA LYS A 13 -11.12 0.80 0.26
C LYS A 13 -12.56 0.38 0.53
N PHE A 14 -13.43 1.35 0.73
CA PHE A 14 -14.83 1.10 1.01
C PHE A 14 -15.71 2.24 0.53
N ASN A 15 -16.95 1.90 0.19
CA ASN A 15 -17.95 2.87 -0.25
C ASN A 15 -18.72 3.42 0.95
N ILE A 16 -18.71 4.75 1.12
CA ILE A 16 -19.56 5.46 2.10
C ILE A 16 -20.95 5.80 1.52
N SER A 17 -21.06 5.84 0.20
CA SER A 17 -22.32 5.94 -0.56
C SER A 17 -22.12 5.32 -1.95
N SER A 18 -23.18 5.26 -2.76
CA SER A 18 -23.12 4.74 -4.13
C SER A 18 -22.14 5.49 -5.05
N ILE A 19 -21.74 6.71 -4.69
CA ILE A 19 -20.90 7.58 -5.53
C ILE A 19 -19.59 8.00 -4.85
N ARG A 20 -19.38 7.63 -3.58
CA ARG A 20 -18.20 8.05 -2.81
C ARG A 20 -17.52 6.84 -2.19
N SER A 21 -16.27 6.63 -2.56
CA SER A 21 -15.36 5.69 -1.94
C SER A 21 -14.28 6.42 -1.13
N TYR A 22 -13.79 5.76 -0.11
CA TYR A 22 -12.67 6.21 0.72
C TYR A 22 -11.62 5.10 0.78
N GLU A 23 -10.38 5.52 1.02
CA GLU A 23 -9.23 4.63 1.20
C GLU A 23 -8.53 5.02 2.49
N ILE A 24 -8.34 4.05 3.40
CA ILE A 24 -7.57 4.23 4.63
C ILE A 24 -6.34 3.31 4.61
N SER A 25 -5.27 3.71 5.29
CA SER A 25 -4.05 2.91 5.42
C SER A 25 -3.91 2.34 6.82
N CYS A 26 -4.01 1.01 6.94
CA CYS A 26 -3.90 0.28 8.21
C CYS A 26 -2.56 -0.46 8.31
N LEU A 27 -2.17 -0.83 9.53
CA LEU A 27 -1.02 -1.70 9.79
C LEU A 27 -1.50 -3.10 10.17
N ILE A 28 -0.84 -4.13 9.67
CA ILE A 28 -1.12 -5.51 10.05
C ILE A 28 -0.62 -5.77 11.48
N LYS A 29 -1.52 -6.07 12.40
CA LYS A 29 -1.23 -6.45 13.80
C LYS A 29 -0.83 -7.92 13.89
N TRP A 30 -1.61 -8.80 13.25
CA TRP A 30 -1.37 -10.24 13.12
C TRP A 30 -2.26 -10.82 12.00
N ILE A 31 -1.92 -12.03 11.54
CA ILE A 31 -2.60 -12.74 10.45
C ILE A 31 -2.87 -14.17 10.93
N GLU A 32 -4.07 -14.67 10.67
CA GLU A 32 -4.46 -16.07 10.84
C GLU A 32 -4.92 -16.62 9.48
N SER A 33 -5.34 -17.89 9.43
CA SER A 33 -5.72 -18.55 8.17
C SER A 33 -6.95 -17.92 7.50
N ASP A 34 -7.88 -17.39 8.28
CA ASP A 34 -9.19 -16.89 7.83
C ASP A 34 -9.42 -15.40 8.09
N ARG A 35 -8.49 -14.71 8.77
CA ARG A 35 -8.66 -13.31 9.18
C ARG A 35 -7.34 -12.55 9.32
N ILE A 36 -7.43 -11.23 9.18
CA ILE A 36 -6.34 -10.30 9.44
C ILE A 36 -6.80 -9.30 10.50
N SER A 37 -6.00 -9.15 11.55
CA SER A 37 -6.16 -8.06 12.50
C SER A 37 -5.29 -6.87 12.12
N LEU A 38 -5.91 -5.70 12.15
CA LEU A 38 -5.38 -4.44 11.72
C LEU A 38 -5.39 -3.43 12.85
N ILE A 39 -4.44 -2.51 12.79
CA ILE A 39 -4.42 -1.29 13.59
C ILE A 39 -5.01 -0.18 12.73
N TYR A 40 -6.17 0.31 13.14
CA TYR A 40 -6.88 1.41 12.50
C TYR A 40 -6.11 2.73 12.68
N PRO A 41 -5.98 3.55 11.61
CA PRO A 41 -5.26 4.82 11.69
C PRO A 41 -6.01 5.87 12.52
N GLU A 42 -5.30 6.54 13.43
CA GLU A 42 -5.88 7.57 14.31
C GLU A 42 -6.47 8.77 13.55
N ASN A 43 -5.84 9.15 12.43
CA ASN A 43 -6.24 10.30 11.62
C ASN A 43 -7.59 10.09 10.91
N ASP A 44 -8.07 8.85 10.80
CA ASP A 44 -9.28 8.49 10.05
C ASP A 44 -10.44 8.05 10.95
N GLN A 45 -10.38 8.29 12.27
CA GLN A 45 -11.40 7.83 13.23
C GLN A 45 -12.83 8.21 12.86
N SER A 46 -13.04 9.34 12.16
CA SER A 46 -14.36 9.77 11.69
C SER A 46 -15.03 8.81 10.70
N LEU A 47 -14.25 7.92 10.08
CA LEU A 47 -14.72 6.96 9.07
C LEU A 47 -15.11 5.59 9.66
N THR A 48 -14.81 5.33 10.94
CA THR A 48 -15.12 4.07 11.64
C THR A 48 -16.59 3.66 11.51
N LYS A 49 -17.52 4.63 11.58
CA LYS A 49 -18.97 4.42 11.42
C LYS A 49 -19.40 3.79 10.09
N TYR A 50 -18.55 3.81 9.06
CA TYR A 50 -18.84 3.22 7.75
C TYR A 50 -18.32 1.78 7.60
N LEU A 51 -17.59 1.28 8.60
CA LEU A 51 -16.95 -0.04 8.62
C LEU A 51 -17.61 -0.90 9.71
N HIS A 52 -18.91 -1.14 9.55
CA HIS A 52 -19.67 -2.06 10.41
C HIS A 52 -19.36 -3.52 10.02
N GLU A 53 -19.60 -4.45 10.94
CA GLU A 53 -19.53 -5.88 10.68
C GLU A 53 -20.40 -6.28 9.48
N GLY A 54 -19.88 -7.17 8.64
CA GLY A 54 -20.51 -7.58 7.38
C GLY A 54 -20.28 -6.62 6.21
N LYS A 55 -19.64 -5.47 6.42
CA LYS A 55 -19.32 -4.53 5.33
C LYS A 55 -18.25 -5.12 4.40
N GLU A 56 -18.55 -5.15 3.11
CA GLU A 56 -17.58 -5.47 2.07
C GLU A 56 -16.57 -4.33 1.87
N VAL A 57 -15.30 -4.70 1.72
CA VAL A 57 -14.16 -3.82 1.50
C VAL A 57 -13.19 -4.42 0.50
N GLU A 58 -12.50 -3.57 -0.27
CA GLU A 58 -11.39 -3.99 -1.13
C GLU A 58 -10.08 -3.73 -0.39
N VAL A 59 -9.24 -4.76 -0.26
CA VAL A 59 -7.94 -4.68 0.40
C VAL A 59 -6.84 -4.64 -0.64
N VAL A 60 -5.89 -3.71 -0.50
CA VAL A 60 -4.70 -3.64 -1.34
C VAL A 60 -3.45 -3.65 -0.48
N VAL A 61 -2.60 -4.66 -0.67
CA VAL A 61 -1.34 -4.80 0.07
C VAL A 61 -0.15 -4.57 -0.85
N TYR A 62 0.82 -3.78 -0.36
CA TYR A 62 2.09 -3.54 -1.05
C TYR A 62 3.21 -4.27 -0.31
N SER A 63 3.58 -5.44 -0.81
CA SER A 63 4.68 -6.24 -0.25
C SER A 63 5.94 -6.19 -1.14
N ASP A 64 7.03 -6.74 -0.64
CA ASP A 64 8.24 -7.04 -1.42
C ASP A 64 8.00 -8.02 -2.58
N LYS A 65 7.00 -8.92 -2.45
CA LYS A 65 6.63 -9.94 -3.45
C LYS A 65 5.67 -9.46 -4.54
N GLY A 66 5.09 -8.28 -4.36
CA GLY A 66 4.13 -7.70 -5.30
C GLY A 66 3.01 -6.92 -4.64
N ILE A 67 2.06 -6.47 -5.46
CA ILE A 67 0.82 -5.89 -4.99
C ILE A 67 -0.23 -7.00 -5.00
N PHE A 68 -0.93 -7.17 -3.90
CA PHE A 68 -2.04 -8.12 -3.79
C PHE A 68 -3.31 -7.33 -3.56
N ALA A 69 -4.38 -7.69 -4.26
CA ALA A 69 -5.70 -7.17 -3.99
C ALA A 69 -6.70 -8.31 -3.82
N PHE A 70 -7.62 -8.13 -2.90
CA PHE A 70 -8.69 -9.08 -2.63
C PHE A 70 -9.86 -8.34 -1.98
N ASP A 71 -11.06 -8.85 -2.25
CA ASP A 71 -12.26 -8.43 -1.54
C ASP A 71 -12.30 -9.13 -0.18
N SER A 72 -12.84 -8.45 0.82
CA SER A 72 -12.88 -8.92 2.20
C SER A 72 -14.13 -8.37 2.89
N ILE A 73 -14.47 -8.97 4.02
CA ILE A 73 -15.60 -8.58 4.86
C ILE A 73 -15.08 -8.13 6.23
N VAL A 74 -15.62 -7.03 6.75
CA VAL A 74 -15.38 -6.62 8.13
C VAL A 74 -15.97 -7.66 9.08
N MET A 75 -15.12 -8.31 9.86
CA MET A 75 -15.52 -9.30 10.86
C MET A 75 -15.70 -8.68 12.25
N ASP A 76 -14.89 -7.67 12.57
CA ASP A 76 -15.01 -6.88 13.80
C ASP A 76 -14.75 -5.42 13.47
N SER A 77 -15.68 -4.55 13.85
CA SER A 77 -15.65 -3.13 13.52
C SER A 77 -14.49 -2.43 14.26
N PRO A 78 -13.92 -1.34 13.72
CA PRO A 78 -12.81 -0.65 14.37
C PRO A 78 -13.24 0.04 15.68
N PHE A 79 -13.17 -0.66 16.82
CA PHE A 79 -13.42 -0.09 18.14
C PHE A 79 -12.11 0.45 18.73
N SER A 80 -11.98 1.78 18.80
CA SER A 80 -10.77 2.53 19.17
C SER A 80 -9.59 2.39 18.21
N ARG A 81 -9.08 1.17 17.96
CA ARG A 81 -7.94 0.87 17.07
C ARG A 81 -7.92 -0.54 16.49
N ASP A 82 -8.52 -1.52 17.17
CA ASP A 82 -8.49 -2.89 16.69
C ASP A 82 -9.59 -3.11 15.65
N PHE A 83 -9.23 -3.69 14.51
CA PHE A 83 -10.09 -3.87 13.35
C PHE A 83 -9.81 -5.23 12.73
N ILE A 84 -10.82 -6.07 12.50
CA ILE A 84 -10.63 -7.42 11.96
C ILE A 84 -11.40 -7.56 10.66
N ILE A 85 -10.71 -8.10 9.65
CA ILE A 85 -11.28 -8.38 8.34
C ILE A 85 -11.02 -9.84 7.96
N GLU A 86 -11.84 -10.38 7.08
CA GLU A 86 -11.66 -11.71 6.51
C GLU A 86 -10.37 -11.79 5.67
N TYR A 87 -9.69 -12.93 5.75
CA TYR A 87 -8.56 -13.27 4.90
C TYR A 87 -8.96 -14.35 3.89
N PRO A 88 -9.23 -14.00 2.63
CA PRO A 88 -9.65 -14.99 1.64
C PRO A 88 -8.46 -15.85 1.19
N GLU A 89 -8.75 -17.11 0.84
CA GLU A 89 -7.76 -18.00 0.22
C GLU A 89 -7.36 -17.46 -1.17
N GLU A 90 -8.34 -17.08 -1.98
CA GLU A 90 -8.15 -16.52 -3.32
C GLU A 90 -7.76 -15.04 -3.26
N LYS A 91 -6.64 -14.70 -3.92
CA LYS A 91 -6.12 -13.33 -3.97
C LYS A 91 -5.64 -13.01 -5.37
N THR A 92 -5.92 -11.79 -5.82
CA THR A 92 -5.45 -11.32 -7.12
C THR A 92 -4.09 -10.66 -6.95
N LYS A 93 -3.04 -11.26 -7.52
CA LYS A 93 -1.73 -10.61 -7.62
C LYS A 93 -1.76 -9.57 -8.75
N ILE A 94 -1.66 -8.29 -8.38
CA ILE A 94 -1.63 -7.17 -9.34
C ILE A 94 -0.18 -6.89 -9.76
N GLN A 95 0.09 -7.02 -11.06
CA GLN A 95 1.31 -6.50 -11.67
C GLN A 95 1.03 -5.15 -12.35
N ARG A 96 1.35 -4.05 -11.66
CA ARG A 96 1.19 -2.69 -12.24
C ARG A 96 2.38 -2.22 -13.08
N ARG A 97 3.52 -2.91 -13.01
CA ARG A 97 4.74 -2.49 -13.70
C ARG A 97 4.87 -3.24 -15.01
N GLU A 98 4.85 -2.48 -16.10
CA GLU A 98 5.18 -2.99 -17.43
C GLU A 98 6.63 -3.46 -17.52
N TYR A 99 7.53 -2.85 -16.74
CA TYR A 99 8.97 -3.15 -16.74
C TYR A 99 9.48 -3.66 -15.39
N VAL A 100 10.33 -4.68 -15.44
CA VAL A 100 11.13 -5.14 -14.30
C VAL A 100 12.10 -4.03 -13.87
N ARG A 101 12.34 -3.91 -12.56
CA ARG A 101 13.34 -3.00 -12.01
C ARG A 101 14.54 -3.80 -11.49
N ALA A 102 15.70 -3.57 -12.09
CA ALA A 102 16.97 -4.13 -11.65
C ALA A 102 17.58 -3.26 -10.53
N PRO A 103 18.04 -3.84 -9.41
CA PRO A 103 18.65 -3.12 -8.28
C PRO A 103 20.11 -2.71 -8.59
N ILE A 104 20.31 -1.96 -9.67
CA ILE A 104 21.62 -1.48 -10.11
C ILE A 104 21.94 -0.20 -9.36
N ARG A 105 23.09 -0.18 -8.69
CA ARG A 105 23.67 1.02 -8.03
C ARG A 105 24.77 1.58 -8.90
N THR A 106 24.48 2.70 -9.57
CA THR A 106 25.45 3.43 -10.38
C THR A 106 25.27 4.92 -10.17
N GLU A 107 26.35 5.67 -10.38
CA GLU A 107 26.30 7.12 -10.44
C GLU A 107 25.75 7.56 -11.80
N PHE A 108 25.02 8.66 -11.81
CA PHE A 108 24.55 9.32 -13.02
C PHE A 108 24.32 10.81 -12.76
N VAL A 109 24.13 11.58 -13.84
CA VAL A 109 23.88 13.03 -13.77
C VAL A 109 22.49 13.32 -14.32
N LEU A 110 21.70 14.02 -13.51
CA LEU A 110 20.44 14.64 -13.93
C LEU A 110 20.74 16.04 -14.48
N THR A 111 20.20 16.35 -15.65
CA THR A 111 20.39 17.66 -16.29
C THR A 111 19.03 18.28 -16.64
N LYS A 112 18.81 19.53 -16.23
CA LYS A 112 17.66 20.34 -16.63
C LYS A 112 18.12 21.77 -16.90
N ALA A 113 18.12 22.19 -18.17
CA ALA A 113 18.75 23.43 -18.62
C ALA A 113 20.22 23.50 -18.12
N GLU A 114 20.59 24.54 -17.39
CA GLU A 114 21.95 24.72 -16.84
C GLU A 114 22.18 23.99 -15.51
N TYR A 115 21.14 23.40 -14.92
CA TYR A 115 21.22 22.71 -13.64
C TYR A 115 21.64 21.26 -13.83
N THR A 116 22.72 20.87 -13.16
CA THR A 116 23.18 19.49 -13.08
C THR A 116 23.18 18.99 -11.64
N VAL A 117 22.73 17.76 -11.44
CA VAL A 117 22.71 17.10 -10.13
C VAL A 117 23.32 15.71 -10.29
N LYS A 118 24.39 15.43 -9.53
CA LYS A 118 24.94 14.08 -9.42
C LYS A 118 24.03 13.26 -8.52
N SER A 119 23.74 12.03 -8.90
CA SER A 119 22.83 11.17 -8.17
C SER A 119 23.27 9.72 -8.26
N GLN A 120 22.78 8.89 -7.33
CA GLN A 120 23.06 7.46 -7.30
C GLN A 120 21.75 6.69 -7.45
N THR A 121 21.72 5.70 -8.35
CA THR A 121 20.53 4.87 -8.54
C THR A 121 20.33 3.90 -7.37
N ILE A 122 19.07 3.72 -6.99
CA ILE A 122 18.60 2.62 -6.12
C ILE A 122 18.19 1.44 -7.01
N ASN A 123 17.46 1.71 -8.10
CA ASN A 123 17.10 0.74 -9.12
C ASN A 123 16.75 1.42 -10.45
N ILE A 124 16.80 0.64 -11.53
CA ILE A 124 16.52 1.04 -12.91
C ILE A 124 15.48 0.09 -13.48
N GLY A 125 14.42 0.61 -14.11
CA GLY A 125 13.51 -0.18 -14.93
C GLY A 125 13.30 0.48 -16.28
N GLY A 126 12.69 -0.24 -17.23
CA GLY A 126 12.48 0.26 -18.59
C GLY A 126 11.72 1.59 -18.67
N GLY A 127 10.79 1.84 -17.73
CA GLY A 127 10.04 3.10 -17.64
C GLY A 127 10.66 4.21 -16.78
N GLY A 128 11.83 3.99 -16.16
CA GLY A 128 12.49 5.04 -15.38
C GLY A 128 13.39 4.55 -14.23
N VAL A 129 13.99 5.51 -13.53
CA VAL A 129 14.99 5.28 -12.47
C VAL A 129 14.50 5.75 -11.10
N ARG A 130 14.84 5.00 -10.06
CA ARG A 130 14.74 5.46 -8.66
C ARG A 130 16.14 5.80 -8.19
N PHE A 131 16.33 6.95 -7.56
CA PHE A 131 17.64 7.44 -7.14
C PHE A 131 17.58 8.16 -5.80
N THR A 132 18.74 8.36 -5.19
CA THR A 132 18.96 9.28 -4.07
C THR A 132 19.67 10.54 -4.57
N SER A 133 19.32 11.67 -3.98
CA SER A 133 19.93 12.98 -4.25
C SER A 133 20.08 13.71 -2.91
N ASP A 134 21.16 14.46 -2.78
CA ASP A 134 21.40 15.40 -1.67
C ASP A 134 20.65 16.72 -1.86
N LYS A 135 20.16 16.98 -3.07
CA LYS A 135 19.34 18.14 -3.41
C LYS A 135 17.85 17.84 -3.34
N GLU A 136 17.10 18.77 -2.77
CA GLU A 136 15.64 18.79 -2.77
C GLU A 136 15.10 19.31 -4.11
N PHE A 137 14.14 18.60 -4.69
CA PHE A 137 13.44 19.02 -5.91
C PHE A 137 12.07 19.57 -5.53
N LYS A 138 11.83 20.84 -5.81
CA LYS A 138 10.50 21.45 -5.64
C LYS A 138 9.66 21.17 -6.87
N ILE A 139 8.43 20.72 -6.66
CA ILE A 139 7.42 20.61 -7.71
C ILE A 139 6.88 22.03 -7.94
N SER A 140 7.07 22.54 -9.15
CA SER A 140 6.47 23.80 -9.62
C SER A 140 5.07 23.56 -10.16
#